data_AF-A0A3D5KCR7-F1
#
_entry.id   AF-A0A3D5KCR7-F1
#
_cell.length_a   1.000
_cell.length_b   1.000
_cell.length_c   1.000
_cell.angle_alpha   90.00
_cell.angle_beta   90.00
_cell.angle_gamma   90.00
#
_symmetry.space_group_name_H-M   'P 1'
#
loop_
_entity.id
_entity.type
_entity.pdbx_description
1 polymer ?
#
loop_
_entity_poly.entity_id
_entity_poly.type
_entity_poly.pdbx_seq_one_letter_code
_entity_poly.pdbx_strand_id
1 'polypeptide(L)'
;MELNKLIREYKLEDIDKRKLREDMKLLLSLYRKVDFHIQDHIENLDQVFVETKRRHLDELILSVLEIDKDIDIEKVESQLLSTQQSIFLLKLMDDALSRLRTYPNKGEIYADIIAYKYFEKKIRSNEEISELLLISRSSYYRYMNKAIIIYGVMLFGYSIFNRSYEDRSNMNLKVAEDKMAYTVEG
;
A
#
# COMPACT_ATOMS: atom_id res chain seq x y z
N MET A 1 7.61 -15.76 18.17
CA MET A 1 8.53 -15.48 17.04
C MET A 1 8.91 -14.00 17.09
N GLU A 2 10.19 -13.68 17.30
CA GLU A 2 10.72 -12.31 17.51
C GLU A 2 10.82 -11.53 16.18
N LEU A 3 10.58 -10.21 16.19
CA LEU A 3 10.69 -9.32 15.02
C LEU A 3 12.04 -9.45 14.29
N ASN A 4 13.12 -9.74 15.03
CA ASN A 4 14.45 -9.98 14.50
C ASN A 4 14.53 -11.25 13.64
N LYS A 5 13.69 -12.26 13.91
CA LYS A 5 13.60 -13.46 13.07
C LYS A 5 12.99 -13.11 11.72
N LEU A 6 11.91 -12.33 11.69
CA LEU A 6 11.29 -11.83 10.45
C LEU A 6 12.26 -10.98 9.63
N ILE A 7 13.01 -10.09 10.30
CA ILE A 7 14.02 -9.27 9.61
C ILE A 7 15.11 -10.14 8.96
N ARG A 8 15.58 -11.19 9.64
CA ARG A 8 16.57 -12.12 9.08
C ARG A 8 15.98 -13.03 7.99
N GLU A 9 14.81 -13.59 8.24
CA GLU A 9 14.09 -14.49 7.33
C GLU A 9 13.72 -13.77 6.02
N TYR A 10 13.45 -12.47 6.09
CA TYR A 10 13.13 -11.62 4.94
C TYR A 10 14.30 -10.71 4.50
N LYS A 11 15.55 -10.94 4.99
CA LYS A 11 16.77 -10.19 4.62
C LYS A 11 16.63 -8.65 4.66
N LEU A 12 15.88 -8.13 5.63
CA LEU A 12 15.53 -6.71 5.78
C LEU A 12 16.60 -5.93 6.59
N GLU A 13 17.85 -6.37 6.55
CA GLU A 13 18.90 -5.96 7.50
C GLU A 13 19.34 -4.49 7.29
N ASP A 14 19.29 -3.99 6.05
CA ASP A 14 19.64 -2.60 5.67
C ASP A 14 18.44 -1.63 5.62
N ILE A 15 17.24 -2.08 5.97
CA ILE A 15 16.04 -1.23 5.88
C ILE A 15 15.98 -0.26 7.06
N ASP A 16 15.98 1.03 6.76
CA ASP A 16 15.69 2.07 7.76
C ASP A 16 14.25 1.93 8.26
N LYS A 17 14.11 1.29 9.43
CA LYS A 17 12.84 1.04 10.10
C LYS A 17 12.09 2.33 10.43
N ARG A 18 12.79 3.46 10.61
CA ARG A 18 12.14 4.75 10.86
C ARG A 18 11.50 5.25 9.58
N LYS A 19 12.25 5.26 8.47
CA LYS A 19 11.74 5.65 7.16
C LYS A 19 10.56 4.78 6.73
N LEU A 20 10.71 3.46 6.79
CA LEU A 20 9.63 2.51 6.49
C LEU A 20 8.37 2.82 7.30
N ARG A 21 8.52 3.07 8.61
CA ARG A 21 7.37 3.40 9.46
C ARG A 21 6.67 4.68 9.03
N GLU A 22 7.41 5.74 8.71
CA GLU A 22 6.79 7.00 8.28
C GLU A 22 6.12 6.86 6.89
N ASP A 23 6.76 6.17 5.95
CA ASP A 23 6.18 5.88 4.64
C ASP A 23 4.89 5.06 4.77
N MET A 24 4.90 4.05 5.64
CA MET A 24 3.72 3.22 5.91
C MET A 24 2.60 4.00 6.60
N LYS A 25 2.90 4.91 7.53
CA LYS A 25 1.89 5.78 8.14
C LYS A 25 1.22 6.66 7.09
N LEU A 26 2.01 7.22 6.17
CA LEU A 26 1.49 8.03 5.08
C LEU A 26 0.55 7.21 4.20
N LEU A 27 0.99 6.04 3.74
CA LEU A 27 0.17 5.14 2.93
C LEU A 27 -1.14 4.74 3.63
N LEU A 28 -1.05 4.30 4.89
CA LEU A 28 -2.20 3.96 5.72
C LEU A 28 -3.15 5.15 5.92
N SER A 29 -2.63 6.37 6.03
CA SER A 29 -3.47 7.57 6.17
C SER A 29 -4.25 7.92 4.90
N LEU A 30 -3.77 7.50 3.74
CA LEU A 30 -4.41 7.72 2.45
C LEU A 30 -5.51 6.68 2.16
N TYR A 31 -5.45 5.50 2.79
CA TYR A 31 -6.39 4.40 2.57
C TYR A 31 -7.85 4.86 2.50
N ARG A 32 -8.36 5.50 3.56
CA ARG A 32 -9.77 5.94 3.61
C ARG A 32 -10.16 6.90 2.49
N LYS A 33 -9.25 7.80 2.12
CA LYS A 33 -9.51 8.80 1.08
C LYS A 33 -9.63 8.11 -0.28
N VAL A 34 -8.69 7.23 -0.58
CA VAL A 34 -8.69 6.47 -1.84
C VAL A 34 -9.89 5.52 -1.88
N ASP A 35 -10.17 4.79 -0.80
CA ASP A 35 -11.35 3.92 -0.68
C ASP A 35 -12.66 4.70 -0.87
N PHE A 36 -12.78 5.89 -0.27
CA PHE A 36 -13.94 6.76 -0.48
C PHE A 36 -14.08 7.19 -1.94
N HIS A 37 -12.99 7.67 -2.58
CA HIS A 37 -13.05 8.09 -3.99
C HIS A 37 -13.40 6.95 -4.93
N ILE A 38 -12.92 5.73 -4.67
CA ILE A 38 -13.28 4.54 -5.45
C ILE A 38 -14.75 4.17 -5.23
N GLN A 39 -15.24 4.17 -3.98
CA GLN A 39 -16.65 3.90 -3.68
C GLN A 39 -17.57 4.94 -4.33
N ASP A 40 -17.23 6.23 -4.23
CA ASP A 40 -17.97 7.32 -4.87
C ASP A 40 -17.99 7.17 -6.40
N HIS A 41 -16.86 6.81 -7.01
CA HIS A 41 -16.80 6.55 -8.44
C HIS A 41 -17.70 5.36 -8.86
N ILE A 42 -17.73 4.28 -8.08
CA ILE A 42 -18.60 3.12 -8.33
C ILE A 42 -20.08 3.47 -8.15
N GLU A 43 -20.44 4.20 -7.09
CA GLU A 43 -21.81 4.64 -6.86
C GLU A 43 -22.31 5.57 -7.98
N ASN A 44 -21.45 6.49 -8.45
CA ASN A 44 -21.74 7.35 -9.60
C ASN A 44 -21.91 6.51 -10.89
N LEU A 45 -21.08 5.50 -11.12
CA LEU A 45 -21.24 4.57 -12.24
C LEU A 45 -22.58 3.84 -12.20
N ASP A 46 -22.99 3.34 -11.03
CA ASP A 46 -24.27 2.67 -10.86
C ASP A 46 -25.45 3.61 -11.11
N GLN A 47 -25.39 4.86 -10.63
CA GLN A 47 -26.41 5.87 -10.89
C GLN A 47 -26.53 6.20 -12.38
N VAL A 48 -25.39 6.47 -13.04
CA VAL A 48 -25.35 6.76 -14.47
C VAL A 48 -25.84 5.54 -15.27
N PHE A 49 -25.53 4.31 -14.87
CA PHE A 49 -26.05 3.11 -15.53
C PHE A 49 -27.57 2.93 -15.34
N VAL A 50 -28.11 3.24 -14.16
CA VAL A 50 -29.56 3.23 -13.88
C VAL A 50 -30.28 4.28 -14.72
N GLU A 51 -29.74 5.49 -14.80
CA GLU A 51 -30.29 6.59 -15.62
C GLU A 51 -30.19 6.27 -17.13
N THR A 52 -29.10 5.62 -17.53
CA THR A 52 -28.75 5.40 -18.94
C THR A 52 -29.11 4.01 -19.47
N LYS A 53 -29.81 3.17 -18.71
CA LYS A 53 -30.70 2.14 -19.28
C LYS A 53 -31.70 2.69 -20.33
N ARG A 54 -31.72 4.01 -20.53
CA ARG A 54 -32.47 4.76 -21.55
C ARG A 54 -31.64 5.25 -22.76
N ARG A 55 -30.30 5.13 -22.83
CA ARG A 55 -29.46 5.57 -23.99
C ARG A 55 -28.22 4.69 -24.23
N HIS A 56 -27.57 4.86 -25.40
CA HIS A 56 -26.48 4.03 -25.91
C HIS A 56 -25.16 4.14 -25.11
N LEU A 57 -24.38 3.04 -25.11
CA LEU A 57 -23.15 2.82 -24.33
C LEU A 57 -22.03 3.85 -24.54
N ASP A 58 -22.00 4.52 -25.69
CA ASP A 58 -20.95 5.48 -26.02
C ASP A 58 -21.17 6.84 -25.32
N GLU A 59 -22.44 7.25 -25.12
CA GLU A 59 -22.75 8.45 -24.31
C GLU A 59 -22.46 8.23 -22.82
N LEU A 60 -22.54 6.99 -22.35
CA LEU A 60 -22.26 6.57 -20.98
C LEU A 60 -20.80 6.75 -20.59
N ILE A 61 -19.87 6.34 -21.47
CA ILE A 61 -18.44 6.45 -21.19
C ILE A 61 -18.00 7.92 -21.17
N LEU A 62 -18.58 8.75 -22.04
CA LEU A 62 -18.25 10.16 -22.18
C LEU A 62 -18.83 11.03 -21.05
N SER A 63 -20.05 10.73 -20.59
CA SER A 63 -20.70 11.48 -19.51
C SER A 63 -20.10 11.19 -18.13
N VAL A 64 -19.67 9.94 -17.88
CA VAL A 64 -19.09 9.47 -16.61
C VAL A 64 -17.74 10.12 -16.28
N LEU A 65 -16.96 10.52 -17.29
CA LEU A 65 -15.59 10.97 -17.11
C LEU A 65 -15.43 12.50 -17.07
N GLU A 66 -16.52 13.28 -17.15
CA GLU A 66 -16.48 14.74 -17.39
C GLU A 66 -15.58 15.12 -18.58
N ILE A 67 -15.53 14.27 -19.61
CA ILE A 67 -14.67 14.47 -20.78
C ILE A 67 -15.49 15.19 -21.85
N ASP A 68 -15.03 16.39 -22.18
CA ASP A 68 -15.56 17.20 -23.27
C ASP A 68 -15.58 16.40 -24.58
N LYS A 69 -16.50 16.74 -25.50
CA LYS A 69 -16.78 15.96 -26.73
C LYS A 69 -15.60 15.79 -27.70
N ASP A 70 -14.44 16.40 -27.44
CA ASP A 70 -13.17 16.13 -28.10
C ASP A 70 -12.44 15.00 -27.35
N ILE A 71 -12.68 13.76 -27.80
CA ILE A 71 -12.20 12.54 -27.14
C ILE A 71 -10.66 12.43 -27.25
N ASP A 72 -9.98 12.68 -26.14
CA ASP A 72 -8.57 12.28 -25.94
C ASP A 72 -8.53 10.88 -25.34
N ILE A 73 -8.41 9.87 -26.21
CA ILE A 73 -8.40 8.45 -25.84
C ILE A 73 -7.25 8.14 -24.87
N GLU A 74 -6.10 8.80 -25.01
CA GLU A 74 -4.94 8.57 -24.14
C GLU A 74 -5.21 9.05 -22.70
N LYS A 75 -5.95 10.15 -22.56
CA LYS A 75 -6.37 10.67 -21.24
C LYS A 75 -7.36 9.73 -20.56
N VAL A 76 -8.31 9.17 -21.31
CA VAL A 76 -9.27 8.16 -20.82
C VAL A 76 -8.54 6.91 -20.32
N GLU A 77 -7.63 6.37 -21.13
CA GLU A 77 -6.84 5.19 -20.78
C GLU A 77 -5.99 5.44 -19.52
N SER A 78 -5.35 6.60 -19.43
CA SER A 78 -4.53 6.98 -18.27
C SER A 78 -5.34 7.05 -16.97
N GLN A 79 -6.54 7.63 -17.02
CA GLN A 79 -7.43 7.69 -15.86
C GLN A 79 -7.92 6.30 -15.45
N LEU A 80 -8.29 5.46 -16.41
CA LEU A 80 -8.71 4.08 -16.14
C LEU A 80 -7.59 3.25 -15.48
N LEU A 81 -6.37 3.35 -16.02
CA LEU A 81 -5.19 2.67 -15.47
C LEU A 81 -4.90 3.13 -14.04
N SER A 82 -4.97 4.43 -13.76
CA SER A 82 -4.77 5.00 -12.42
C SER A 82 -5.79 4.47 -11.41
N THR A 83 -7.07 4.40 -11.79
CA THR A 83 -8.15 3.85 -10.96
C THR A 83 -7.93 2.36 -10.69
N GLN A 84 -7.57 1.57 -11.72
CA GLN A 84 -7.26 0.15 -11.56
C GLN A 84 -6.06 -0.08 -10.62
N GLN A 85 -4.99 0.70 -10.76
CA GLN A 85 -3.84 0.64 -9.86
C GLN A 85 -4.23 0.96 -8.41
N SER A 86 -5.08 1.96 -8.20
CA SER A 86 -5.59 2.34 -6.88
C SER A 86 -6.41 1.21 -6.25
N ILE A 87 -7.33 0.60 -7.00
CA ILE A 87 -8.12 -0.57 -6.55
C ILE A 87 -7.21 -1.75 -6.19
N PHE A 88 -6.21 -2.02 -7.03
CA PHE A 88 -5.26 -3.10 -6.77
C PHE A 88 -4.44 -2.85 -5.50
N LEU A 89 -3.98 -1.62 -5.29
CA LEU A 89 -3.26 -1.23 -4.08
C LEU A 89 -4.13 -1.39 -2.83
N LEU A 90 -5.40 -0.97 -2.86
CA LEU A 90 -6.33 -1.18 -1.74
C LEU A 90 -6.49 -2.67 -1.39
N LYS A 91 -6.65 -3.53 -2.40
CA LYS A 91 -6.72 -5.00 -2.20
C LYS A 91 -5.45 -5.55 -1.55
N LEU A 92 -4.27 -5.12 -2.00
CA LEU A 92 -3.01 -5.51 -1.38
C LEU A 92 -2.92 -5.05 0.08
N MET A 93 -3.44 -3.84 0.37
CA MET A 93 -3.49 -3.30 1.73
C MET A 93 -4.41 -4.12 2.64
N ASP A 94 -5.57 -4.57 2.14
CA ASP A 94 -6.49 -5.47 2.85
C ASP A 94 -5.87 -6.85 3.09
N ASP A 95 -5.24 -7.43 2.06
CA ASP A 95 -4.56 -8.73 2.17
C ASP A 95 -3.43 -8.70 3.19
N ALA A 96 -2.66 -7.61 3.22
CA ALA A 96 -1.62 -7.40 4.23
C ALA A 96 -2.20 -7.32 5.64
N LEU A 97 -3.37 -6.70 5.81
CA LEU A 97 -4.06 -6.61 7.10
C LEU A 97 -4.56 -7.99 7.55
N SER A 98 -5.11 -8.78 6.62
CA SER A 98 -5.55 -10.16 6.86
C SER A 98 -4.37 -11.06 7.29
N ARG A 99 -3.23 -10.95 6.61
CA ARG A 99 -1.99 -11.63 7.01
C ARG A 99 -1.49 -11.17 8.38
N LEU A 100 -1.60 -9.88 8.69
CA LEU A 100 -1.18 -9.36 10.00
C LEU A 100 -2.03 -9.94 11.12
N ARG A 101 -3.33 -10.11 10.88
CA ARG A 101 -4.26 -10.70 11.84
C ARG A 101 -3.88 -12.13 12.20
N THR A 102 -3.42 -12.91 11.22
CA THR A 102 -2.96 -14.30 11.43
C THR A 102 -1.51 -14.41 11.94
N TYR A 103 -0.82 -13.29 12.16
CA TYR A 103 0.54 -13.28 12.68
C TYR A 103 0.61 -13.81 14.12
N PRO A 104 1.59 -14.68 14.47
CA PRO A 104 1.69 -15.24 15.81
C PRO A 104 1.79 -14.20 16.94
N ASN A 105 1.49 -14.64 18.17
CA ASN A 105 1.54 -13.88 19.42
C ASN A 105 0.48 -12.76 19.52
N LYS A 106 0.70 -11.64 18.83
CA LYS A 106 -0.07 -10.38 18.96
C LYS A 106 -0.59 -9.86 17.62
N GLY A 107 -0.60 -10.70 16.59
CA GLY A 107 -1.04 -10.33 15.24
C GLY A 107 -2.45 -9.75 15.22
N GLU A 108 -3.39 -10.38 15.93
CA GLU A 108 -4.76 -9.88 16.07
C GLU A 108 -4.79 -8.45 16.64
N ILE A 109 -4.16 -8.20 17.78
CA ILE A 109 -4.07 -6.86 18.40
C ILE A 109 -3.40 -5.86 17.44
N TYR A 110 -2.36 -6.27 16.71
CA TYR A 110 -1.69 -5.41 15.75
C TYR A 110 -2.60 -5.06 14.56
N ALA A 111 -3.33 -6.04 14.03
CA ALA A 111 -4.30 -5.84 12.97
C ALA A 111 -5.45 -4.95 13.44
N ASP A 112 -5.97 -5.14 14.65
CA ASP A 112 -7.06 -4.32 15.18
C ASP A 112 -6.64 -2.87 15.40
N ILE A 113 -5.42 -2.62 15.89
CA ILE A 113 -4.88 -1.26 15.99
C ILE A 113 -4.87 -0.57 14.60
N ILE A 114 -4.41 -1.27 13.56
CA ILE A 114 -4.33 -0.72 12.20
C ILE A 114 -5.73 -0.54 11.61
N ALA A 115 -6.61 -1.53 11.78
CA ALA A 115 -7.97 -1.51 11.29
C ALA A 115 -8.76 -0.34 11.89
N TYR A 116 -8.79 -0.22 13.22
CA TYR A 116 -9.47 0.88 13.90
C TYR A 116 -8.88 2.24 13.57
N LYS A 117 -7.56 2.33 13.41
CA LYS A 117 -6.91 3.62 13.15
C LYS A 117 -7.07 4.10 11.71
N TYR A 118 -7.03 3.19 10.74
CA TYR A 118 -6.86 3.54 9.31
C TYR A 118 -7.92 2.96 8.37
N PHE A 119 -8.47 1.76 8.62
CA PHE A 119 -9.37 1.11 7.65
C PHE A 119 -10.84 1.41 7.93
N GLU A 120 -11.22 1.47 9.21
CA GLU A 120 -12.62 1.71 9.54
C GLU A 120 -13.05 3.14 9.20
N LYS A 121 -14.28 3.28 8.70
CA LYS A 121 -14.89 4.58 8.35
C LYS A 121 -14.90 5.55 9.54
N LYS A 122 -15.13 5.05 10.76
CA LYS A 122 -15.12 5.86 11.98
C LYS A 122 -13.69 6.24 12.37
N ILE A 123 -13.40 7.54 12.38
CA ILE A 123 -12.16 8.09 12.91
C ILE A 123 -12.17 7.93 14.44
N ARG A 124 -11.09 7.38 14.98
CA ARG A 124 -10.88 7.20 16.41
C ARG A 124 -9.54 7.80 16.85
N SER A 125 -9.54 8.38 18.05
CA SER A 125 -8.36 8.79 18.78
C SER A 125 -7.53 7.57 19.22
N ASN A 126 -6.28 7.82 19.59
CA ASN A 126 -5.41 6.75 20.07
C ASN A 126 -5.91 6.19 21.41
N GLU A 127 -6.48 7.07 22.23
CA GLU A 127 -7.08 6.79 23.52
C GLU A 127 -8.29 5.86 23.38
N GLU A 128 -9.24 6.22 22.51
CA GLU A 128 -10.42 5.39 22.22
C GLU A 128 -10.02 3.99 21.74
N ILE A 129 -9.02 3.90 20.85
CA ILE A 129 -8.55 2.60 20.36
C ILE A 129 -7.89 1.79 21.49
N SER A 130 -7.11 2.44 22.35
CA SER A 130 -6.50 1.77 23.50
C SER A 130 -7.54 1.23 24.49
N GLU A 131 -8.63 1.96 24.70
CA GLU A 131 -9.75 1.56 25.56
C GLU A 131 -10.55 0.42 24.94
N LEU A 132 -10.87 0.50 23.64
CA LEU A 132 -11.56 -0.58 22.91
C LEU A 132 -10.79 -1.90 22.95
N LEU A 133 -9.45 -1.82 22.89
CA LEU A 133 -8.56 -2.98 22.92
C LEU A 133 -8.17 -3.42 24.33
N LEU A 134 -8.64 -2.73 25.38
CA LEU A 134 -8.30 -3.01 26.78
C LEU A 134 -6.78 -3.05 27.03
N ILE A 135 -6.03 -2.15 26.38
CA ILE A 135 -4.58 -2.02 26.53
C ILE A 135 -4.18 -0.66 27.11
N SER A 136 -3.11 -0.62 27.89
CA SER A 136 -2.58 0.65 28.39
C SER A 136 -2.14 1.57 27.24
N ARG A 137 -2.24 2.89 27.44
CA ARG A 137 -1.73 3.88 26.46
C ARG A 137 -0.27 3.65 26.09
N SER A 138 0.57 3.31 27.08
CA SER A 138 1.99 2.96 26.85
C SER A 138 2.16 1.72 25.98
N SER A 139 1.31 0.70 26.17
CA SER A 139 1.32 -0.51 25.35
C SER A 139 0.80 -0.23 23.94
N TYR A 140 -0.22 0.60 23.80
CA TYR A 140 -0.76 1.05 22.51
C TYR A 140 0.34 1.64 21.62
N TYR A 141 1.08 2.65 22.09
CA TYR A 141 2.12 3.28 21.25
C TYR A 141 3.23 2.29 20.85
N ARG A 142 3.60 1.38 21.76
CA ARG A 142 4.58 0.33 21.45
C ARG A 142 4.05 -0.69 20.45
N TYR A 143 2.79 -1.08 20.56
CA TYR A 143 2.15 -2.04 19.64
C TYR A 143 1.86 -1.42 18.28
N MET A 144 1.41 -0.17 18.22
CA MET A 144 1.20 0.58 16.98
C MET A 144 2.49 0.66 16.17
N ASN A 145 3.62 1.01 16.80
CA ASN A 145 4.92 1.05 16.13
C ASN A 145 5.33 -0.32 15.57
N LYS A 146 5.08 -1.41 16.30
CA LYS A 146 5.37 -2.77 15.82
C LYS A 146 4.42 -3.19 14.70
N ALA A 147 3.13 -2.89 14.86
CA ALA A 147 2.09 -3.21 13.89
C ALA A 147 2.39 -2.57 12.52
N ILE A 148 2.72 -1.27 12.48
CA ILE A 148 3.03 -0.56 11.24
C ILE A 148 4.23 -1.20 10.50
N ILE A 149 5.28 -1.57 11.24
CA ILE A 149 6.47 -2.18 10.64
C ILE A 149 6.15 -3.58 10.09
N ILE A 150 5.50 -4.43 10.90
CA ILE A 150 5.15 -5.80 10.47
C ILE A 150 4.18 -5.74 9.30
N TYR A 151 3.19 -4.85 9.34
CA TYR A 151 2.26 -4.58 8.26
C TYR A 151 2.99 -4.19 6.96
N GLY A 152 3.95 -3.27 7.03
CA GLY A 152 4.75 -2.88 5.86
C GLY A 152 5.55 -4.05 5.27
N VAL A 153 6.08 -4.94 6.11
CA VAL A 153 6.73 -6.19 5.66
C VAL A 153 5.73 -7.13 4.99
N MET A 154 4.49 -7.21 5.46
CA MET A 154 3.47 -8.06 4.83
C MET A 154 2.96 -7.51 3.51
N LEU A 155 2.85 -6.18 3.40
CA LEU A 155 2.42 -5.50 2.19
C LEU A 155 3.48 -5.57 1.10
N PHE A 156 4.73 -5.26 1.46
CA PHE A 156 5.83 -5.13 0.51
C PHE A 156 6.82 -6.28 0.56
N GLY A 157 6.52 -7.36 1.27
CA GLY A 157 7.40 -8.52 1.37
C GLY A 157 7.94 -8.89 -0.01
N TYR A 158 7.06 -9.08 -1.00
CA TYR A 158 7.44 -9.40 -2.37
C TYR A 158 8.23 -8.30 -3.13
N SER A 159 7.96 -7.01 -2.92
CA SER A 159 8.61 -5.91 -3.67
C SER A 159 9.92 -5.42 -3.03
N ILE A 160 10.04 -5.51 -1.70
CA ILE A 160 11.31 -5.27 -0.98
C ILE A 160 12.35 -6.31 -1.41
N PHE A 161 11.93 -7.56 -1.67
CA PHE A 161 12.83 -8.58 -2.22
C PHE A 161 13.38 -8.20 -3.60
N ASN A 162 12.57 -7.59 -4.47
CA ASN A 162 13.00 -7.21 -5.82
C ASN A 162 14.02 -6.05 -5.80
N ARG A 163 13.88 -5.10 -4.87
CA ARG A 163 14.86 -4.01 -4.69
C ARG A 163 16.24 -4.51 -4.26
N SER A 164 16.29 -5.56 -3.44
CA SER A 164 17.56 -6.21 -3.06
C SER A 164 18.23 -6.97 -4.22
N TYR A 165 17.45 -7.39 -5.22
CA TYR A 165 17.97 -7.99 -6.45
C TYR A 165 18.53 -6.92 -7.39
N GLU A 166 17.82 -5.80 -7.56
CA GLU A 166 18.26 -4.68 -8.39
C GLU A 166 19.50 -3.98 -7.82
N ASP A 167 19.57 -3.76 -6.50
CA ASP A 167 20.76 -3.18 -5.86
C ASP A 167 21.98 -4.12 -5.94
N ARG A 168 21.78 -5.45 -5.88
CA ARG A 168 22.86 -6.43 -6.10
C ARG A 168 23.28 -6.54 -7.56
N SER A 169 22.37 -6.48 -8.52
CA SER A 169 22.74 -6.46 -9.94
C SER A 169 23.50 -5.19 -10.28
N ASN A 170 23.08 -4.05 -9.75
CA ASN A 170 23.74 -2.76 -9.97
C ASN A 170 25.09 -2.65 -9.23
N MET A 171 25.24 -3.26 -8.06
CA MET A 171 26.53 -3.33 -7.36
C MET A 171 27.52 -4.28 -8.06
N ASN A 172 27.05 -5.40 -8.59
CA ASN A 172 27.88 -6.32 -9.39
C ASN A 172 28.27 -5.77 -10.76
N LEU A 173 27.47 -4.83 -11.32
CA LEU A 173 27.82 -4.09 -12.54
C LEU A 173 28.89 -3.02 -12.27
N LYS A 174 28.81 -2.28 -11.16
CA LYS A 174 29.81 -1.26 -10.81
C LYS A 174 31.20 -1.83 -10.48
N VAL A 175 31.27 -3.06 -9.93
CA VAL A 175 32.56 -3.72 -9.64
C VAL A 175 33.20 -4.32 -10.90
N ALA A 176 32.42 -4.59 -11.96
CA ALA A 176 32.92 -5.11 -13.22
C ALA A 176 33.56 -4.02 -14.12
N GLU A 177 33.17 -2.76 -13.96
CA GLU A 177 33.72 -1.65 -14.76
C GLU A 177 35.12 -1.20 -14.30
N ASP A 178 35.51 -1.47 -13.05
CA ASP A 178 36.77 -0.98 -12.47
C ASP A 178 37.99 -1.92 -12.67
N LYS A 179 37.88 -2.94 -13.55
CA LYS A 179 38.97 -3.91 -13.82
C LYS A 179 39.35 -4.10 -15.28
N MET A 180 39.06 -3.15 -16.17
CA MET A 180 39.66 -3.11 -17.51
C MET A 180 40.66 -1.95 -17.64
N ALA A 181 41.69 -1.95 -16.81
CA ALA A 181 42.91 -1.22 -17.15
C ALA A 181 43.67 -2.06 -18.18
N TYR A 182 43.59 -1.65 -19.46
CA TYR A 182 44.41 -2.24 -20.52
C TYR A 182 45.88 -1.90 -20.28
N THR A 183 46.67 -2.85 -19.77
CA THR A 183 48.13 -2.80 -19.94
C THR A 183 48.44 -3.22 -21.37
N VAL A 184 48.73 -2.23 -22.21
CA VAL A 184 49.40 -2.44 -23.49
C VAL A 184 50.90 -2.42 -23.21
N GLU A 185 51.52 -3.59 -23.12
CA GLU A 185 52.98 -3.72 -23.18
C GLU A 185 53.36 -4.15 -24.61
N GLY A 186 54.16 -3.31 -25.25
CA GLY A 186 54.93 -3.61 -26.45
C GLY A 186 56.42 -3.58 -26.11
#